data_AF-A0ABD1DB03-F1
#
_entry.id   AF-A0ABD1DB03-F1
#
_cell.length_a   1.000
_cell.length_b   1.000
_cell.length_c   1.000
_cell.angle_alpha   90.00
_cell.angle_beta   90.00
_cell.angle_gamma   90.00
#
_symmetry.space_group_name_H-M   'P 1'
#
loop_
_entity.id
_entity.type
_entity.pdbx_description
1 polymer ?
#
loop_
_entity_poly.entity_id
_entity_poly.type
_entity_poly.pdbx_seq_one_letter_code
_entity_poly.pdbx_strand_id
1 'polypeptide(L)'
;IDGGVDNPPRRASTSGKKTSLVVVLQTNQNDLDYLCGSCIQGYKVQLHAPTDHPSLSNYIQVPLDQEVSVEVIPHLALTTNSIRHYSPDRRNCFFQEERKLRFFSVYSQANCELECLSNYTVKLCGCTRFSMPRARLVPVCGVGAMRCYQMAEYSLLQMDGCHCMPACSTLQYDAEISQADFDWHHMKQFKLDHKERIHLSYLIVYFKEPKFIAIKRSELYGDTEFLANCGGLLGLFLGVSLLSFAEILYYCTLKPFVLWWNWRRLR
;
A
#
# COMPACT_ATOMS: atom_id res chain seq x y z
N ILE A 1 -8.30 -9.33 18.59
CA ILE A 1 -7.35 -10.34 18.04
C ILE A 1 -6.06 -9.59 17.81
N ASP A 2 -5.10 -9.68 18.72
CA ASP A 2 -3.82 -9.00 18.55
C ASP A 2 -3.05 -9.69 17.43
N GLY A 3 -2.74 -8.93 16.37
CA GLY A 3 -1.87 -9.32 15.26
C GLY A 3 -0.39 -9.35 15.67
N GLY A 4 -0.11 -9.94 16.84
CA GLY A 4 1.24 -10.13 17.34
C GLY A 4 2.03 -11.13 16.50
N VAL A 5 3.36 -11.04 16.58
CA VAL A 5 4.36 -11.86 15.87
C VAL A 5 4.12 -13.38 16.05
N ASP A 6 3.47 -13.77 17.14
CA ASP A 6 3.21 -15.17 17.50
C ASP A 6 1.95 -15.77 16.84
N ASN A 7 1.12 -14.96 16.16
CA ASN A 7 -0.10 -15.43 15.50
C ASN A 7 0.01 -15.26 13.96
N PRO A 8 0.19 -16.36 13.20
CA PRO A 8 0.19 -16.26 11.75
C PRO A 8 -1.18 -15.77 11.24
N PRO A 9 -1.20 -15.00 10.13
CA PRO A 9 -2.43 -14.45 9.58
C PRO A 9 -3.40 -15.58 9.21
N ARG A 10 -4.64 -15.48 9.69
CA ARG A 10 -5.70 -16.44 9.35
C ARG A 10 -6.07 -16.28 7.89
N ARG A 11 -6.09 -17.41 7.16
CA ARG A 11 -6.44 -17.44 5.74
C ARG A 11 -7.87 -17.93 5.58
N ALA A 12 -8.64 -17.29 4.70
CA ALA A 12 -9.92 -17.82 4.27
C ALA A 12 -9.69 -19.04 3.38
N SER A 13 -10.45 -20.12 3.61
CA SER A 13 -10.36 -21.35 2.80
C SER A 13 -11.05 -21.19 1.44
N THR A 14 -12.14 -20.43 1.40
CA THR A 14 -12.87 -20.09 0.17
C THR A 14 -13.50 -18.69 0.30
N SER A 15 -14.29 -18.30 -0.69
CA SER A 15 -15.03 -17.04 -0.77
C SER A 15 -16.49 -17.19 -0.34
N GLY A 16 -17.14 -16.05 -0.11
CA GLY A 16 -18.56 -15.96 0.22
C GLY A 16 -18.89 -16.03 1.71
N LYS A 17 -20.16 -15.75 2.03
CA LYS A 17 -20.66 -15.57 3.40
C LYS A 17 -20.45 -16.77 4.33
N LYS A 18 -20.39 -18.00 3.81
CA LYS A 18 -20.22 -19.21 4.65
C LYS A 18 -18.85 -19.32 5.31
N THR A 19 -17.82 -18.74 4.71
CA THR A 19 -16.46 -18.69 5.26
C THR A 19 -16.05 -17.27 5.64
N SER A 20 -17.04 -16.50 6.12
CA SER A 20 -16.85 -15.12 6.56
C SER A 20 -16.26 -15.03 7.97
N LEU A 21 -15.66 -13.89 8.25
CA LEU A 21 -15.48 -13.39 9.60
C LEU A 21 -16.80 -12.75 10.04
N VAL A 22 -17.39 -13.27 11.10
CA VAL A 22 -18.60 -12.72 11.72
C VAL A 22 -18.22 -12.08 13.04
N VAL A 23 -18.62 -10.83 13.23
CA VAL A 23 -18.42 -10.08 14.47
C VAL A 23 -19.77 -9.53 14.92
N VAL A 24 -20.20 -9.92 16.10
CA VAL A 24 -21.36 -9.33 16.78
C VAL A 24 -20.84 -8.23 17.69
N LEU A 25 -21.31 -7.01 17.46
CA LEU A 25 -20.90 -5.82 18.18
C LEU A 25 -22.04 -5.41 19.11
N GLN A 26 -21.75 -5.28 20.40
CA GLN A 26 -22.72 -4.93 21.42
C GLN A 26 -22.35 -3.59 22.06
N THR A 27 -23.32 -2.68 22.16
CA THR A 27 -23.18 -1.40 22.88
C THR A 27 -24.32 -1.24 23.86
N ASN A 28 -24.03 -0.74 25.06
CA ASN A 28 -25.05 -0.33 26.01
C ASN A 28 -25.53 1.08 25.68
N GLN A 29 -26.84 1.31 25.70
CA GLN A 29 -27.43 2.62 25.42
C GLN A 29 -26.95 3.70 26.41
N ASN A 30 -26.60 3.32 27.65
CA ASN A 30 -26.10 4.26 28.65
C ASN A 30 -24.68 4.77 28.35
N ASP A 31 -23.92 4.04 27.53
CA ASP A 31 -22.55 4.43 27.15
C ASP A 31 -22.53 5.32 25.89
N LEU A 32 -23.70 5.57 25.28
CA LEU A 32 -23.81 6.42 24.10
C LEU A 32 -23.81 7.90 24.48
N ASP A 33 -22.84 8.63 23.93
CA ASP A 33 -22.77 10.09 24.03
C ASP A 33 -22.99 10.71 22.64
N TYR A 34 -24.15 11.33 22.45
CA TYR A 34 -24.51 12.03 21.22
C TYR A 34 -23.83 13.40 21.06
N LEU A 35 -23.26 13.94 22.14
CA LEU A 35 -22.48 15.19 22.10
C LEU A 35 -21.01 14.90 21.73
N CYS A 36 -20.53 13.67 21.91
CA CYS A 36 -19.16 13.28 21.63
C CYS A 36 -19.02 12.74 20.20
N GLY A 37 -18.47 13.55 19.29
CA GLY A 37 -18.06 13.12 17.95
C GLY A 37 -19.08 13.40 16.85
N SER A 38 -19.44 12.36 16.07
CA SER A 38 -20.34 12.47 14.91
C SER A 38 -21.79 12.17 15.30
N CYS A 39 -22.75 12.76 14.58
CA CYS A 39 -24.19 12.54 14.82
C CYS A 39 -24.65 11.08 14.64
N ILE A 40 -23.87 10.26 13.93
CA ILE A 40 -24.16 8.84 13.69
C ILE A 40 -23.42 8.01 14.72
N GLN A 41 -24.18 7.25 15.51
CA GLN A 41 -23.66 6.28 16.46
C GLN A 41 -23.39 4.93 15.78
N GLY A 42 -22.43 4.19 16.32
CA GLY A 42 -22.03 2.89 15.80
C GLY A 42 -20.52 2.74 15.75
N TYR A 43 -20.07 1.78 14.96
CA TYR A 43 -18.67 1.38 14.91
C TYR A 43 -18.01 1.82 13.62
N LYS A 44 -16.70 2.05 13.69
CA LYS A 44 -15.85 2.35 12.54
C LYS A 44 -14.93 1.17 12.30
N VAL A 45 -15.02 0.59 11.11
CA VAL A 45 -14.24 -0.58 10.70
C VAL A 45 -13.35 -0.16 9.54
N GLN A 46 -12.07 -0.50 9.61
CA GLN A 46 -11.14 -0.25 8.51
C GLN A 46 -10.54 -1.56 8.03
N LEU A 47 -10.45 -1.71 6.72
CA LEU A 47 -9.66 -2.75 6.08
C LEU A 47 -8.32 -2.15 5.67
N HIS A 48 -7.23 -2.82 6.05
CA HIS A 48 -5.88 -2.40 5.69
C HIS A 48 -4.96 -3.62 5.58
N ALA A 49 -3.80 -3.44 4.94
CA ALA A 49 -2.79 -4.48 4.89
C ALA A 49 -2.24 -4.74 6.31
N PRO A 50 -1.89 -6.00 6.65
CA PRO A 50 -1.36 -6.34 7.97
C PRO A 50 -0.03 -5.65 8.30
N THR A 51 0.68 -5.15 7.28
CA THR A 51 1.93 -4.41 7.41
C THR A 51 1.74 -2.92 7.70
N ASP A 52 0.54 -2.40 7.45
CA ASP A 52 0.23 -0.98 7.57
C ASP A 52 -0.33 -0.67 8.94
N HIS A 53 0.05 0.49 9.48
CA HIS A 53 -0.56 1.00 10.70
C HIS A 53 -2.01 1.43 10.42
N PRO A 54 -2.99 1.03 11.25
CA PRO A 54 -4.37 1.46 11.07
C PRO A 54 -4.49 2.98 11.20
N SER A 55 -5.23 3.61 10.30
CA SER A 55 -5.47 5.05 10.28
C SER A 55 -6.94 5.32 10.02
N LEU A 56 -7.64 5.97 10.95
CA LEU A 56 -9.09 6.19 10.87
C LEU A 56 -9.50 7.30 9.88
N SER A 57 -8.73 7.54 8.82
CA SER A 57 -9.09 8.49 7.76
C SER A 57 -10.20 7.95 6.85
N ASN A 58 -10.09 6.69 6.42
CA ASN A 58 -11.08 5.99 5.61
C ASN A 58 -11.61 4.79 6.38
N TYR A 59 -12.92 4.77 6.65
CA TYR A 59 -13.56 3.72 7.42
C TYR A 59 -14.96 3.41 6.90
N ILE A 60 -15.39 2.18 7.16
CA ILE A 60 -16.74 1.66 6.98
C ILE A 60 -17.50 1.91 8.27
N GLN A 61 -18.64 2.59 8.18
CA GLN A 61 -19.53 2.78 9.33
C GLN A 61 -20.43 1.54 9.48
N VAL A 62 -20.53 1.03 10.71
CA VAL A 62 -21.47 -0.03 11.10
C VAL A 62 -22.46 0.59 12.09
N PRO A 63 -23.66 0.98 11.65
CA PRO A 63 -24.67 1.58 12.52
C PRO A 63 -25.18 0.60 13.58
N LEU A 64 -25.77 1.15 14.63
CA LEU A 64 -26.49 0.39 15.65
C LEU A 64 -27.70 -0.33 15.04
N ASP A 65 -27.99 -1.55 15.50
CA ASP A 65 -29.15 -2.37 15.09
C ASP A 65 -29.21 -2.70 13.59
N GLN A 66 -28.05 -2.70 12.92
CA GLN A 66 -27.94 -3.05 11.51
C GLN A 66 -26.96 -4.21 11.26
N GLU A 67 -27.26 -4.97 10.20
CA GLU A 67 -26.37 -5.94 9.61
C GLU A 67 -25.61 -5.28 8.47
N VAL A 68 -24.28 -5.29 8.56
CA VAL A 68 -23.39 -4.78 7.52
C VAL A 68 -22.56 -5.95 6.99
N SER A 69 -22.77 -6.25 5.71
CA SER A 69 -22.02 -7.24 4.95
C SER A 69 -20.97 -6.52 4.08
N VAL A 70 -19.71 -6.85 4.28
CA VAL A 70 -18.53 -6.27 3.62
C VAL A 70 -17.89 -7.33 2.71
N GLU A 71 -17.99 -7.12 1.41
CA GLU A 71 -17.35 -7.95 0.39
C GLU A 71 -15.96 -7.40 0.07
N VAL A 72 -14.93 -8.13 0.45
CA VAL A 72 -13.53 -7.72 0.30
C VAL A 72 -13.01 -8.11 -1.07
N ILE A 73 -12.39 -7.14 -1.75
CA ILE A 73 -11.75 -7.28 -3.06
C ILE A 73 -10.28 -6.90 -2.90
N PRO A 74 -9.36 -7.89 -2.86
CA PRO A 74 -7.94 -7.60 -2.70
C PRO A 74 -7.31 -7.15 -4.03
N HIS A 75 -6.58 -6.04 -3.97
CA HIS A 75 -5.78 -5.50 -5.06
C HIS A 75 -4.30 -5.68 -4.74
N LEU A 76 -3.64 -6.54 -5.50
CA LEU A 76 -2.20 -6.78 -5.37
C LEU A 76 -1.46 -6.20 -6.57
N ALA A 77 -0.58 -5.24 -6.33
CA ALA A 77 0.35 -4.74 -7.33
C ALA A 77 1.77 -5.20 -7.00
N LEU A 78 2.42 -5.87 -7.94
CA LEU A 78 3.77 -6.40 -7.83
C LEU A 78 4.64 -5.80 -8.92
N THR A 79 5.90 -5.60 -8.60
CA THR A 79 6.90 -5.11 -9.55
C THR A 79 8.02 -6.15 -9.63
N THR A 80 8.46 -6.48 -10.84
CA THR A 80 9.52 -7.49 -11.03
C THR A 80 10.85 -7.03 -10.47
N ASN A 81 11.65 -7.99 -10.03
CA ASN A 81 13.03 -7.72 -9.62
C ASN A 81 13.94 -7.32 -10.79
N SER A 82 13.53 -7.57 -12.06
CA SER A 82 14.33 -7.17 -13.22
C SER A 82 14.54 -5.66 -13.29
N ILE A 83 13.56 -4.86 -12.85
CA ILE A 83 13.69 -3.40 -12.84
C ILE A 83 14.41 -2.85 -11.60
N ARG A 84 14.97 -3.70 -10.73
CA ARG A 84 15.66 -3.27 -9.50
C ARG A 84 16.87 -2.38 -9.79
N HIS A 85 17.54 -2.58 -10.93
CA HIS A 85 18.70 -1.79 -11.32
C HIS A 85 18.38 -0.32 -11.67
N TYR A 86 17.12 0.00 -11.97
CA TYR A 86 16.70 1.38 -12.17
C TYR A 86 16.60 2.12 -10.82
N SER A 87 16.98 3.41 -10.81
CA SER A 87 16.85 4.28 -9.63
C SER A 87 15.38 4.42 -9.18
N PRO A 88 15.08 4.44 -7.88
CA PRO A 88 13.70 4.52 -7.36
C PRO A 88 12.84 5.61 -8.01
N ASP A 89 13.39 6.79 -8.29
CA ASP A 89 12.70 7.91 -8.94
C ASP A 89 12.23 7.60 -10.37
N ARG A 90 12.96 6.76 -11.13
CA ARG A 90 12.54 6.34 -12.47
C ARG A 90 11.42 5.30 -12.41
N ARG A 91 11.40 4.48 -11.36
CA ARG A 91 10.40 3.41 -11.16
C ARG A 91 9.17 3.91 -10.42
N ASN A 92 9.27 5.06 -9.76
CA ASN A 92 8.26 5.63 -8.87
C ASN A 92 7.85 4.70 -7.71
N CYS A 93 8.77 3.85 -7.22
CA CYS A 93 8.52 2.98 -6.08
C CYS A 93 9.81 2.59 -5.33
N PHE A 94 9.66 2.27 -4.03
CA PHE A 94 10.74 1.75 -3.19
C PHE A 94 10.63 0.24 -2.95
N PHE A 95 11.75 -0.47 -3.05
CA PHE A 95 11.90 -1.80 -2.47
C PHE A 95 12.16 -1.70 -0.96
N GLN A 96 11.88 -2.79 -0.24
CA GLN A 96 11.94 -2.84 1.22
C GLN A 96 13.33 -2.51 1.78
N GLU A 97 14.40 -2.79 1.06
CA GLU A 97 15.78 -2.53 1.51
C GLU A 97 16.26 -1.11 1.23
N GLU A 98 15.62 -0.39 0.28
CA GLU A 98 16.06 0.94 -0.16
C GLU A 98 15.63 2.04 0.79
N ARG A 99 14.48 1.87 1.46
CA ARG A 99 13.96 2.84 2.43
C ARG A 99 13.50 2.15 3.70
N LYS A 100 14.27 2.33 4.76
CA LYS A 100 13.96 1.81 6.10
C LYS A 100 13.26 2.88 6.92
N LEU A 101 12.23 2.46 7.65
CA LEU A 101 11.50 3.29 8.61
C LEU A 101 12.06 3.05 10.01
N ARG A 102 11.94 4.05 10.89
CA ARG A 102 12.45 3.94 12.27
C ARG A 102 11.49 3.14 13.15
N PHE A 103 10.18 3.31 12.97
CA PHE A 103 9.17 2.73 13.85
C PHE A 103 8.48 1.50 13.27
N PHE A 104 8.65 1.25 11.98
CA PHE A 104 8.00 0.15 11.26
C PHE A 104 9.06 -0.76 10.63
N SER A 105 8.86 -2.07 10.73
CA SER A 105 9.79 -3.07 10.15
C SER A 105 9.64 -3.21 8.63
N VAL A 106 8.45 -2.93 8.10
CA VAL A 106 8.11 -3.03 6.68
C VAL A 106 7.77 -1.64 6.14
N TYR A 107 8.37 -1.29 5.01
CA TYR A 107 8.08 -0.07 4.29
C TYR A 107 6.72 -0.18 3.57
N SER A 108 5.85 0.77 3.89
CA SER A 108 4.69 1.11 3.08
C SER A 108 4.56 2.62 3.00
N GLN A 109 3.82 3.10 2.00
CA GLN A 109 3.58 4.53 1.83
C GLN A 109 2.90 5.12 3.07
N ALA A 110 1.85 4.47 3.56
CA ALA A 110 1.10 4.91 4.74
C ALA A 110 1.99 4.99 6.00
N ASN A 111 2.85 3.99 6.22
CA ASN A 111 3.79 4.00 7.35
C ASN A 111 4.84 5.12 7.21
N CYS A 112 5.33 5.38 5.99
CA CYS A 112 6.27 6.46 5.70
C CYS A 112 5.63 7.84 5.98
N GLU A 113 4.42 8.06 5.49
CA GLU A 113 3.66 9.30 5.69
C GLU A 113 3.37 9.53 7.18
N LEU A 114 2.97 8.49 7.91
CA LEU A 114 2.72 8.56 9.35
C LEU A 114 3.99 8.86 10.16
N GLU A 115 5.13 8.26 9.80
CA GLU A 115 6.42 8.57 10.42
C GLU A 115 6.88 10.00 10.08
N CYS A 116 6.65 10.45 8.84
CA CYS A 116 6.95 11.81 8.41
C CYS A 116 6.12 12.83 9.21
N LEU A 117 4.81 12.59 9.33
CA LEU A 117 3.90 13.42 10.11
C LEU A 117 4.28 13.44 11.59
N SER A 118 4.67 12.29 12.16
CA SER A 118 5.14 12.23 13.56
C SER A 118 6.37 13.08 13.78
N ASN A 119 7.39 12.91 12.92
CA ASN A 119 8.63 13.69 13.01
C ASN A 119 8.39 15.19 12.82
N TYR A 120 7.50 15.57 11.91
CA TYR A 120 7.13 16.97 11.69
C TYR A 120 6.40 17.56 12.90
N THR A 121 5.44 16.82 13.46
CA THR A 121 4.69 17.24 14.65
C THR A 121 5.61 17.43 15.87
N VAL A 122 6.60 16.56 16.06
CA VAL A 122 7.60 16.73 17.14
C VAL A 122 8.44 17.99 16.93
N LYS A 123 8.86 18.26 15.69
CA LYS A 123 9.66 19.46 15.38
C LYS A 123 8.86 20.75 15.63
N LEU A 124 7.58 20.77 15.30
CA LEU A 124 6.74 21.97 15.42
C LEU A 124 6.18 22.16 16.85
N CYS A 125 5.71 21.07 17.47
CA CYS A 125 4.93 21.12 18.72
C CYS A 125 5.67 20.52 19.93
N GLY A 126 6.81 19.84 19.74
CA GLY A 126 7.57 19.20 20.81
C GLY A 126 6.94 17.91 21.38
N CYS A 127 5.83 17.44 20.80
CA CYS A 127 5.08 16.27 21.26
C CYS A 127 4.45 15.52 20.06
N THR A 128 3.93 14.31 20.28
CA THR A 128 3.17 13.57 19.26
C THR A 128 1.76 13.27 19.72
N ARG A 129 0.81 13.15 18.77
CA ARG A 129 -0.53 12.63 19.08
C ARG A 129 -0.43 11.22 19.66
N PHE A 130 -1.38 10.85 20.53
CA PHE A 130 -1.34 9.57 21.24
C PHE A 130 -1.31 8.34 20.30
N SER A 131 -1.98 8.44 19.14
CA SER A 131 -2.11 7.37 18.14
C SER A 131 -0.92 7.25 17.19
N MET A 132 0.06 8.16 17.27
CA MET A 132 1.18 8.21 16.36
C MET A 132 2.42 7.52 16.95
N PRO A 133 3.28 6.92 16.11
CA PRO A 133 4.53 6.33 16.57
C PRO A 133 5.45 7.41 17.12
N ARG A 134 6.16 7.12 18.23
CA ARG A 134 7.05 8.07 18.90
C ARG A 134 8.25 7.39 19.53
N ALA A 135 9.34 8.14 19.69
CA ALA A 135 10.47 7.70 20.51
C ALA A 135 10.10 7.78 22.00
N ARG A 136 10.72 6.93 22.84
CA ARG A 136 10.41 6.83 24.28
C ARG A 136 10.51 8.16 25.05
N LEU A 137 11.42 9.04 24.64
CA LEU A 137 11.67 10.34 25.29
C LEU A 137 10.68 11.44 24.84
N VAL A 138 9.89 11.22 23.80
CA VAL A 138 8.97 12.22 23.27
C VAL A 138 7.63 12.11 24.00
N PRO A 139 7.12 13.21 24.59
CA PRO A 139 5.85 13.19 25.31
C PRO A 139 4.65 13.12 24.36
N VAL A 140 3.54 12.62 24.88
CA VAL A 140 2.24 12.69 24.20
C VAL A 140 1.68 14.11 24.34
N CYS A 141 1.16 14.66 23.26
CA CYS A 141 0.48 15.95 23.28
C CYS A 141 -0.75 15.89 24.19
N GLY A 142 -0.82 16.80 25.17
CA GLY A 142 -2.04 17.07 25.92
C GLY A 142 -3.04 17.90 25.11
N VAL A 143 -4.22 18.15 25.69
CA VAL A 143 -5.32 18.89 25.03
C VAL A 143 -4.89 20.30 24.60
N GLY A 144 -4.04 20.98 25.37
CA GLY A 144 -3.55 22.32 25.03
C GLY A 144 -2.76 22.40 23.72
N ALA A 145 -2.14 21.30 23.29
CA ALA A 145 -1.38 21.21 22.04
C ALA A 145 -2.24 20.73 20.85
N MET A 146 -3.56 20.57 21.04
CA MET A 146 -4.49 20.10 20.01
C MET A 146 -4.44 20.91 18.73
N ARG A 147 -4.50 22.23 18.87
CA ARG A 147 -4.43 23.16 17.73
C ARG A 147 -3.08 23.08 17.02
N CYS A 148 -2.00 22.81 17.75
CA CYS A 148 -0.67 22.72 17.17
C CYS A 148 -0.52 21.50 16.27
N TYR A 149 -0.87 20.30 16.76
CA TYR A 149 -0.71 19.10 15.91
C TYR A 149 -1.72 19.07 14.75
N GLN A 150 -2.90 19.67 14.89
CA GLN A 150 -3.84 19.87 13.78
C GLN A 150 -3.26 20.80 12.72
N MET A 151 -2.61 21.88 13.14
CA MET A 151 -1.89 22.77 12.22
C MET A 151 -0.70 22.07 11.57
N ALA A 152 0.04 21.25 12.31
CA ALA A 152 1.16 20.47 11.78
C ALA A 152 0.71 19.55 10.64
N GLU A 153 -0.40 18.84 10.84
CA GLU A 153 -1.01 17.96 9.83
C GLU A 153 -1.42 18.76 8.58
N TYR A 154 -2.11 19.89 8.75
CA TYR A 154 -2.52 20.73 7.62
C TYR A 154 -1.33 21.34 6.85
N SER A 155 -0.32 21.84 7.56
CA SER A 155 0.88 22.40 6.92
C SER A 155 1.68 21.35 6.15
N LEU A 156 1.72 20.11 6.62
CA LEU A 156 2.40 19.03 5.93
C LEU A 156 1.67 18.60 4.65
N LEU A 157 0.35 18.71 4.60
CA LEU A 157 -0.43 18.47 3.38
C LEU A 157 -0.17 19.53 2.29
N GLN A 158 0.21 20.75 2.68
CA GLN A 158 0.50 21.84 1.74
C GLN A 158 1.96 21.87 1.26
N MET A 159 2.87 21.26 2.03
CA MET A 159 4.28 21.20 1.68
C MET A 159 4.61 19.80 1.14
N ASP A 160 5.15 19.71 -0.08
CA ASP A 160 5.73 18.48 -0.65
C ASP A 160 7.06 18.11 0.05
N GLY A 161 7.04 17.98 1.37
CA GLY A 161 8.22 17.72 2.20
C GLY A 161 8.52 16.24 2.42
N CYS A 162 7.55 15.35 2.19
CA CYS A 162 7.69 13.93 2.47
C CYS A 162 7.85 13.12 1.16
N HIS A 163 9.08 12.69 0.88
CA HIS A 163 9.34 11.79 -0.25
C HIS A 163 8.93 10.33 0.09
N CYS A 164 7.63 10.06 0.13
CA CYS A 164 7.05 8.75 0.43
C CYS A 164 6.39 8.14 -0.82
N MET A 165 7.20 7.56 -1.71
CA MET A 165 6.69 6.80 -2.86
C MET A 165 6.05 5.48 -2.43
N PRO A 166 5.14 4.90 -3.25
CA PRO A 166 4.59 3.58 -2.97
C PRO A 166 5.68 2.50 -2.88
N ALA A 167 5.38 1.43 -2.13
CA ALA A 167 6.23 0.24 -2.17
C ALA A 167 6.14 -0.43 -3.55
N CYS A 168 7.19 -1.11 -4.00
CA CYS A 168 7.15 -1.84 -5.28
C CYS A 168 6.25 -3.09 -5.22
N SER A 169 5.87 -3.53 -4.01
CA SER A 169 4.84 -4.54 -3.76
C SER A 169 3.80 -3.97 -2.81
N THR A 170 2.58 -3.72 -3.27
CA THR A 170 1.49 -3.17 -2.47
C THR A 170 0.29 -4.09 -2.46
N LEU A 171 -0.30 -4.27 -1.29
CA LEU A 171 -1.55 -4.97 -1.08
C LEU A 171 -2.58 -3.99 -0.52
N GLN A 172 -3.69 -3.82 -1.21
CA GLN A 172 -4.79 -2.97 -0.80
C GLN A 172 -6.08 -3.81 -0.81
N TYR A 173 -7.06 -3.40 0.00
CA TYR A 173 -8.35 -4.06 0.10
C TYR A 173 -9.44 -3.05 -0.20
N ASP A 174 -10.13 -3.25 -1.31
CA ASP A 174 -11.38 -2.55 -1.59
C ASP A 174 -12.55 -3.33 -1.02
N ALA A 175 -13.67 -2.65 -0.82
CA ALA A 175 -14.86 -3.23 -0.23
C ALA A 175 -16.13 -2.77 -0.93
N GLU A 176 -17.00 -3.74 -1.24
CA GLU A 176 -18.40 -3.48 -1.56
C GLU A 176 -19.24 -3.73 -0.32
N ILE A 177 -20.12 -2.79 0.02
CA ILE A 177 -20.86 -2.79 1.29
C ILE A 177 -22.34 -2.98 1.00
N SER A 178 -22.96 -3.90 1.71
CA SER A 178 -24.42 -4.07 1.75
C SER A 178 -24.90 -3.97 3.20
N GLN A 179 -26.04 -3.31 3.39
CA GLN A 179 -26.61 -3.04 4.71
C GLN A 179 -28.06 -3.48 4.73
N ALA A 180 -28.49 -4.03 5.86
CA ALA A 180 -29.87 -4.43 6.12
C ALA A 180 -30.22 -4.19 7.58
N ASP A 181 -31.50 -3.99 7.87
CA ASP A 181 -31.97 -3.88 9.25
C ASP A 181 -31.84 -5.22 9.98
N PHE A 182 -31.29 -5.19 11.19
CA PHE A 182 -31.01 -6.36 11.99
C PHE A 182 -31.94 -6.41 13.20
N ASP A 183 -33.10 -7.03 12.99
CA ASP A 183 -34.09 -7.23 14.06
C ASP A 183 -33.70 -8.41 14.96
N TRP A 184 -32.72 -8.14 15.84
CA TRP A 184 -32.16 -9.12 16.76
C TRP A 184 -33.14 -9.53 17.87
N HIS A 185 -34.14 -8.70 18.17
CA HIS A 185 -35.12 -8.96 19.22
C HIS A 185 -35.94 -10.23 18.98
N HIS A 186 -36.17 -10.58 17.71
CA HIS A 186 -36.88 -11.80 17.33
C HIS A 186 -35.97 -13.04 17.22
N MET A 187 -34.65 -12.89 17.40
CA MET A 187 -33.69 -13.98 17.24
C MET A 187 -33.45 -14.73 18.56
N LYS A 188 -34.00 -15.95 18.65
CA LYS A 188 -33.85 -16.85 19.83
C LYS A 188 -32.42 -17.28 20.15
N GLN A 189 -31.44 -16.99 19.28
CA GLN A 189 -30.03 -17.36 19.47
C GLN A 189 -29.33 -16.48 20.50
N PHE A 190 -29.75 -15.23 20.66
CA PHE A 190 -29.19 -14.31 21.62
C PHE A 190 -29.99 -14.41 22.93
N LYS A 191 -29.53 -15.25 23.87
CA LYS A 191 -30.06 -15.32 25.25
C LYS A 191 -29.58 -14.11 26.07
N LEU A 192 -29.81 -12.90 25.57
CA LEU A 192 -29.50 -11.67 26.29
C LEU A 192 -30.70 -11.30 27.15
N ASP A 193 -30.46 -10.85 28.39
CA ASP A 193 -31.53 -10.39 29.27
C ASP A 193 -32.17 -9.15 28.65
N HIS A 194 -33.43 -9.28 28.22
CA HIS A 194 -34.21 -8.20 27.58
C HIS A 194 -34.37 -6.95 28.46
N LYS A 195 -33.96 -7.00 29.74
CA LYS A 195 -33.93 -5.84 30.63
C LYS A 195 -32.79 -4.86 30.35
N GLU A 196 -31.73 -5.28 29.65
CA GLU A 196 -30.63 -4.39 29.32
C GLU A 196 -30.96 -3.58 28.05
N ARG A 197 -30.84 -2.25 28.12
CA ARG A 197 -30.97 -1.35 26.97
C ARG A 197 -29.72 -1.46 26.10
N ILE A 198 -29.65 -2.51 25.29
CA ILE A 198 -28.51 -2.80 24.43
C ILE A 198 -28.86 -2.62 22.94
N HIS A 199 -27.86 -2.26 22.16
CA HIS A 199 -27.89 -2.28 20.71
C HIS A 199 -26.96 -3.38 20.22
N LEU A 200 -27.40 -4.15 19.23
CA LEU A 200 -26.60 -5.20 18.60
C LEU A 200 -26.42 -4.90 17.12
N SER A 201 -25.19 -4.86 16.66
CA SER A 201 -24.86 -4.74 15.24
C SER A 201 -24.14 -5.99 14.76
N TYR A 202 -24.41 -6.39 13.52
CA TYR A 202 -23.87 -7.61 12.94
C TYR A 202 -22.95 -7.28 11.77
N LEU A 203 -21.65 -7.57 11.90
CA LEU A 203 -20.66 -7.33 10.85
C LEU A 203 -20.24 -8.66 10.23
N ILE A 204 -20.39 -8.78 8.91
CA ILE A 204 -19.96 -9.94 8.14
C ILE A 204 -18.90 -9.49 7.14
N VAL A 205 -17.69 -10.05 7.21
CA VAL A 205 -16.60 -9.73 6.28
C VAL A 205 -16.18 -11.00 5.54
N TYR A 206 -16.18 -10.97 4.20
CA TYR A 206 -15.79 -12.12 3.38
C TYR A 206 -15.16 -11.67 2.07
N PHE A 207 -14.36 -12.54 1.46
CA PHE A 207 -13.84 -12.28 0.12
C PHE A 207 -14.93 -12.50 -0.93
N LYS A 208 -15.04 -11.56 -1.87
CA LYS A 208 -15.99 -11.62 -3.01
C LYS A 208 -15.71 -12.82 -3.91
N GLU A 209 -14.44 -13.04 -4.22
CA GLU A 209 -13.97 -14.13 -5.07
C GLU A 209 -12.90 -14.98 -4.36
N PRO A 210 -12.78 -16.28 -4.67
CA PRO A 210 -11.82 -17.17 -3.99
C PRO A 210 -10.38 -16.95 -4.50
N LYS A 211 -10.24 -16.25 -5.62
CA LYS A 211 -8.98 -15.88 -6.25
C LYS A 211 -9.04 -14.39 -6.58
N PHE A 212 -7.88 -13.78 -6.74
CA PHE A 212 -7.77 -12.39 -7.14
C PHE A 212 -6.69 -12.23 -8.20
N ILE A 213 -6.81 -11.15 -8.96
CA ILE A 213 -5.88 -10.82 -10.04
C ILE A 213 -4.79 -9.93 -9.46
N ALA A 214 -3.53 -10.26 -9.75
CA ALA A 214 -2.39 -9.41 -9.41
C ALA A 214 -1.94 -8.63 -10.63
N ILE A 215 -1.73 -7.32 -10.47
CA ILE A 215 -1.14 -6.47 -11.49
C ILE A 215 0.38 -6.57 -11.34
N LYS A 216 1.06 -7.07 -12.38
CA LYS A 216 2.51 -7.22 -12.38
C LYS A 216 3.14 -6.21 -13.35
N ARG A 217 3.97 -5.32 -12.82
CA ARG A 217 4.79 -4.36 -13.57
C ARG A 217 6.14 -4.99 -13.87
N SER A 218 6.55 -4.98 -15.14
CA SER A 218 7.85 -5.46 -15.60
C SER A 218 8.47 -4.49 -16.59
N GLU A 219 9.74 -4.70 -16.93
CA GLU A 219 10.36 -4.02 -18.07
C GLU A 219 9.59 -4.34 -19.36
N LEU A 220 9.40 -3.32 -20.20
CA LEU A 220 8.69 -3.46 -21.47
C LEU A 220 9.60 -3.99 -22.58
N TYR A 221 10.87 -3.54 -22.59
CA TYR A 221 11.93 -4.00 -23.47
C TYR A 221 13.20 -4.16 -22.64
N GLY A 222 13.72 -5.39 -22.56
CA GLY A 222 15.07 -5.61 -22.06
C GLY A 222 16.12 -5.19 -23.10
N ASP A 223 17.37 -5.03 -22.66
CA ASP A 223 18.50 -4.66 -23.55
C ASP A 223 18.67 -5.65 -24.72
N THR A 224 18.42 -6.93 -24.45
CA THR A 224 18.52 -8.01 -25.44
C THR A 224 17.39 -7.98 -26.46
N GLU A 225 16.15 -7.71 -26.03
CA GLU A 225 14.99 -7.59 -26.92
C GLU A 225 15.09 -6.32 -27.77
N PHE A 226 15.58 -5.23 -27.18
CA PHE A 226 15.86 -4.00 -27.92
C PHE A 226 16.87 -4.26 -29.04
N LEU A 227 18.00 -4.90 -28.72
CA LEU A 227 19.02 -5.23 -29.71
C LEU A 227 18.49 -6.20 -30.78
N ALA A 228 17.68 -7.19 -30.39
CA ALA A 228 17.06 -8.13 -31.32
C ALA A 228 16.08 -7.44 -32.28
N ASN A 229 15.26 -6.50 -31.78
CA ASN A 229 14.31 -5.75 -32.60
C ASN A 229 15.04 -4.81 -33.57
N CYS A 230 16.05 -4.08 -33.12
CA CYS A 230 16.88 -3.25 -33.99
C CYS A 230 17.61 -4.09 -35.05
N GLY A 231 18.23 -5.20 -34.64
CA GLY A 231 18.92 -6.12 -35.54
C GLY A 231 17.99 -6.76 -36.57
N GLY A 232 16.78 -7.15 -36.15
CA GLY A 232 15.76 -7.70 -37.04
C GLY A 232 15.31 -6.70 -38.10
N LEU A 233 15.06 -5.44 -37.71
CA LEU A 233 14.67 -4.38 -38.64
C LEU A 233 15.80 -4.03 -39.64
N LEU A 234 17.04 -3.88 -39.15
CA LEU A 234 18.19 -3.60 -40.01
C LEU A 234 18.51 -4.76 -40.96
N GLY A 235 18.39 -5.99 -40.49
CA GLY A 235 18.57 -7.19 -41.31
C GLY A 235 17.49 -7.34 -42.38
N LEU A 236 16.23 -7.04 -42.06
CA LEU A 236 15.12 -7.15 -42.99
C LEU A 236 15.12 -6.07 -44.08
N PHE A 237 15.35 -4.80 -43.71
CA PHE A 237 15.23 -3.69 -44.65
C PHE A 237 16.53 -3.34 -45.37
N LEU A 238 17.68 -3.45 -44.71
CA LEU A 238 18.97 -3.08 -45.27
C LEU A 238 19.84 -4.29 -45.64
N GLY A 239 19.46 -5.51 -45.22
CA GLY A 239 20.32 -6.69 -45.37
C GLY A 239 21.62 -6.61 -44.55
N VAL A 240 21.70 -5.67 -43.60
CA VAL A 240 22.90 -5.44 -42.80
C VAL A 240 22.95 -6.45 -41.66
N SER A 241 24.09 -7.13 -41.55
CA SER A 241 24.37 -8.09 -40.48
C SER A 241 25.63 -7.70 -39.71
N LEU A 242 25.91 -8.41 -38.60
CA LEU A 242 27.18 -8.29 -37.87
C LEU A 242 28.40 -8.50 -38.77
N LEU A 243 28.31 -9.37 -39.79
CA LEU A 243 29.37 -9.58 -40.77
C LEU A 243 29.56 -8.34 -41.66
N SER A 244 28.47 -7.71 -42.09
CA SER A 244 28.51 -6.46 -42.85
C SER A 244 29.18 -5.33 -42.05
N PHE A 245 28.92 -5.26 -40.73
CA PHE A 245 29.58 -4.29 -39.85
C PHE A 245 31.09 -4.55 -39.69
N ALA A 246 31.49 -5.82 -39.55
CA ALA A 246 32.90 -6.19 -39.50
C ALA A 246 33.63 -5.87 -40.82
N GLU A 247 32.97 -6.06 -41.96
CA GLU A 247 33.51 -5.71 -43.27
C GLU A 247 33.73 -4.19 -43.40
N ILE A 248 32.78 -3.36 -42.97
CA ILE A 248 32.93 -1.90 -42.94
C ILE A 248 34.11 -1.50 -42.05
N LEU A 249 34.22 -2.05 -40.84
CA LEU A 249 35.35 -1.78 -39.94
C LEU A 249 36.69 -2.14 -40.59
N TYR A 250 36.79 -3.28 -41.26
CA TYR A 250 38.00 -3.70 -41.96
C TYR A 250 38.39 -2.73 -43.08
N TYR A 251 37.45 -2.34 -43.94
CA TYR A 251 37.71 -1.43 -45.05
C TYR A 251 37.98 0.01 -44.60
N CYS A 252 37.33 0.48 -43.55
CA CYS A 252 37.49 1.86 -43.06
C CYS A 252 38.70 2.07 -42.14
N THR A 253 39.20 1.03 -41.45
CA THR A 253 40.31 1.18 -40.49
C THR A 253 41.57 0.46 -40.93
N LEU A 254 41.52 -0.87 -41.06
CA LEU A 254 42.69 -1.71 -41.32
C LEU A 254 43.26 -1.45 -42.72
N LYS A 255 42.41 -1.36 -43.73
CA LYS A 255 42.86 -1.13 -45.11
C LYS A 255 43.60 0.21 -45.28
N PRO A 256 43.06 1.38 -44.86
CA PRO A 256 43.79 2.64 -44.93
C PRO A 256 44.99 2.69 -43.99
N PHE A 257 44.95 2.04 -42.82
CA PHE A 257 46.11 1.97 -41.93
C PHE A 257 47.26 1.17 -42.53
N VAL A 258 46.97 0.03 -43.17
CA VAL A 258 47.98 -0.78 -43.89
C VAL A 258 48.50 -0.05 -45.12
N LEU A 259 47.63 0.63 -45.88
CA LEU A 259 48.06 1.46 -47.01
C LEU A 259 48.96 2.61 -46.54
N TRP A 260 48.60 3.29 -45.46
CA TRP A 260 49.39 4.35 -44.86
C TRP A 260 50.73 3.84 -44.30
N TRP A 261 50.74 2.68 -43.65
CA TRP A 261 51.94 2.04 -43.13
C TRP A 261 52.91 1.63 -44.25
N ASN A 262 52.39 1.00 -45.32
CA ASN A 262 53.20 0.64 -46.48
C ASN A 262 53.72 1.89 -47.21
N TRP A 263 52.92 2.96 -47.30
CA TRP A 263 53.37 4.24 -47.86
C TRP A 263 54.49 4.88 -47.03
N ARG A 264 54.43 4.81 -45.70
CA ARG A 264 55.52 5.26 -44.81
C ARG A 264 56.79 4.40 -44.90
N ARG A 265 56.67 3.11 -45.20
CA ARG A 265 57.82 2.20 -45.32
C ARG A 265 58.55 2.30 -46.67
N LEU A 266 57.90 2.87 -47.69
CA LEU A 266 58.43 3.11 -49.03
C LEU A 266 59.11 4.48 -49.19
N ARG A 267 59.19 5.28 -48.12
CA ARG A 267 59.86 6.59 -48.05
C ARG A 267 61.05 6.50 -47.11
#